data_AF-A0A1I2F107-F1
#
_entry.id   AF-A0A1I2F107-F1
#
_cell.length_a   1.000
_cell.length_b   1.000
_cell.length_c   1.000
_cell.angle_alpha   90.00
_cell.angle_beta   90.00
_cell.angle_gamma   90.00
#
_symmetry.space_group_name_H-M   'P 1'
#
loop_
_entity.id
_entity.type
_entity.pdbx_description
1 polymer ?
#
loop_
_entity_poly.entity_id
_entity_poly.type
_entity_poly.pdbx_seq_one_letter_code
_entity_poly.pdbx_strand_id
1 'polypeptide(L)'
;MAKKLKYQSLIEENQLQNNCPYDGCKEARLKAYRWSYNPINSAHNFLPKNIYDKLMNTPPRGNSQDDFIKCSCCALSMFDSLEKAREKFSGFTSRVKLMLGYTHIAEGEIVEADGIISDIKNGHLDVFEYEGIELKLKFQIITPLN
;
A
#
# COMPACT_ATOMS: atom_id res chain seq x y z
N MET A 1 -9.44 -23.22 -7.21
CA MET A 1 -8.98 -22.95 -5.83
C MET A 1 -9.07 -21.45 -5.60
N ALA A 2 -9.54 -21.01 -4.44
CA ALA A 2 -9.56 -19.59 -4.13
C ALA A 2 -8.12 -19.06 -4.02
N LYS A 3 -7.83 -17.89 -4.61
CA LYS A 3 -6.51 -17.25 -4.50
C LYS A 3 -6.35 -16.70 -3.08
N LYS A 4 -5.23 -17.02 -2.41
CA LYS A 4 -4.94 -16.58 -1.05
C LYS A 4 -4.16 -15.26 -1.06
N LEU A 5 -4.45 -14.36 -0.11
CA LEU A 5 -3.72 -13.11 0.04
C LEU A 5 -2.39 -13.31 0.76
N LYS A 6 -1.35 -12.58 0.34
CA LYS A 6 0.00 -12.63 0.91
C LYS A 6 0.01 -12.29 2.40
N TYR A 7 -0.81 -11.33 2.80
CA TYR A 7 -0.92 -10.86 4.18
C TYR A 7 -2.21 -11.33 4.87
N GLN A 8 -2.70 -12.52 4.51
CA GLN A 8 -3.92 -13.10 5.11
C GLN A 8 -3.82 -13.22 6.64
N SER A 9 -2.66 -13.65 7.17
CA SER A 9 -2.45 -13.75 8.61
C SER A 9 -2.53 -12.40 9.31
N LEU A 10 -2.09 -11.32 8.66
CA LEU A 10 -2.20 -9.97 9.21
C LEU A 10 -3.67 -9.53 9.33
N ILE A 11 -4.51 -9.89 8.35
CA ILE A 11 -5.96 -9.65 8.40
C ILE A 11 -6.58 -10.41 9.59
N GLU A 12 -6.19 -11.67 9.77
CA GLU A 12 -6.68 -12.51 10.85
C GLU A 12 -6.25 -12.03 12.25
N GLU A 13 -4.98 -11.64 12.40
CA GLU A 13 -4.42 -11.05 13.63
C GLU A 13 -5.16 -9.77 14.04
N ASN A 14 -5.65 -8.99 13.07
CA ASN A 14 -6.42 -7.77 13.32
C ASN A 14 -7.94 -8.04 13.48
N GLN A 15 -8.37 -9.30 13.45
CA GLN A 15 -9.78 -9.71 13.58
C GLN A 15 -10.71 -9.15 12.49
N LEU A 16 -10.20 -9.08 11.25
CA LEU A 16 -10.88 -8.45 10.11
C LEU A 16 -11.43 -9.45 9.09
N GLN A 17 -11.52 -10.73 9.43
CA GLN A 17 -11.85 -11.82 8.49
C GLN A 17 -13.17 -11.61 7.73
N ASN A 18 -14.11 -10.88 8.32
CA ASN A 18 -15.44 -10.63 7.72
C ASN A 18 -15.53 -9.29 6.96
N ASN A 19 -14.55 -8.40 7.14
CA ASN A 19 -14.60 -7.01 6.67
C ASN A 19 -13.38 -6.63 5.81
N CYS A 20 -12.49 -7.58 5.52
CA CYS A 20 -11.24 -7.32 4.82
C CYS A 20 -10.80 -8.47 3.92
N PRO A 21 -10.49 -8.21 2.65
CA PRO A 21 -10.66 -6.93 1.95
C PRO A 21 -12.12 -6.46 1.93
N TYR A 22 -12.37 -5.16 1.82
CA TYR A 22 -13.74 -4.65 1.80
C TYR A 22 -14.49 -5.13 0.56
N ASP A 23 -15.83 -5.19 0.68
CA ASP A 23 -16.71 -5.41 -0.45
C ASP A 23 -16.43 -4.41 -1.57
N GLY A 24 -16.33 -4.93 -2.80
CA GLY A 24 -15.98 -4.17 -4.00
C GLY A 24 -14.51 -4.25 -4.40
N CYS A 25 -13.64 -4.80 -3.56
CA CYS A 25 -12.27 -5.08 -4.01
C CYS A 25 -12.28 -6.11 -5.15
N LYS A 26 -11.54 -5.82 -6.22
CA LYS A 26 -11.55 -6.65 -7.45
C LYS A 26 -10.18 -6.74 -8.09
N GLU A 27 -9.98 -7.81 -8.84
CA GLU A 27 -8.84 -7.92 -9.74
C GLU A 27 -8.96 -6.83 -10.82
N ALA A 28 -7.86 -6.18 -11.13
CA ALA A 28 -7.82 -5.12 -12.13
C ALA A 28 -6.44 -5.02 -12.75
N ARG A 29 -6.39 -4.41 -13.94
CA ARG A 29 -5.16 -3.96 -14.57
C ARG A 29 -5.07 -2.44 -14.56
N LEU A 30 -4.00 -1.91 -13.99
CA LEU A 30 -3.70 -0.48 -14.07
C LEU A 30 -2.21 -0.19 -13.88
N LYS A 31 -1.81 0.98 -14.40
CA LYS A 31 -0.57 1.61 -13.99
C LYS A 31 -0.76 2.22 -12.60
N ALA A 32 0.14 1.93 -11.68
CA ALA A 32 0.07 2.39 -10.30
C ALA A 32 1.38 3.06 -9.87
N TYR A 33 1.26 3.97 -8.93
CA TYR A 33 2.37 4.74 -8.37
C TYR A 33 2.40 4.57 -6.85
N ARG A 34 3.59 4.50 -6.25
CA ARG A 34 3.71 4.50 -4.78
C ARG A 34 4.84 5.40 -4.34
N TRP A 35 4.74 5.88 -3.11
CA TRP A 35 5.90 6.44 -2.44
C TRP A 35 6.85 5.30 -2.03
N SER A 36 8.15 5.58 -2.17
CA SER A 36 9.19 4.58 -2.07
C SER A 36 10.49 5.19 -1.56
N TYR A 37 11.30 4.36 -0.91
CA TYR A 37 12.72 4.61 -0.68
C TYR A 37 13.53 4.32 -1.94
N ASN A 38 14.68 4.97 -2.06
CA ASN A 38 15.73 4.61 -3.01
C ASN A 38 16.88 3.95 -2.25
N PRO A 39 17.28 2.71 -2.59
CA PRO A 39 16.89 1.90 -3.75
C PRO A 39 15.52 1.19 -3.63
N ILE A 40 14.95 0.80 -4.78
CA ILE A 40 13.62 0.15 -4.87
C ILE A 40 13.53 -1.14 -4.04
N ASN A 41 14.64 -1.85 -3.90
CA ASN A 41 14.77 -3.08 -3.13
C ASN A 41 14.95 -2.86 -1.61
N SER A 42 14.83 -1.61 -1.11
CA SER A 42 14.80 -1.34 0.32
C SER A 42 13.74 -2.20 1.02
N ALA A 43 14.11 -2.79 2.15
CA ALA A 43 13.22 -3.64 2.95
C ALA A 43 11.97 -2.90 3.45
N HIS A 44 12.01 -1.57 3.46
CA HIS A 44 10.88 -0.72 3.89
C HIS A 44 9.91 -0.39 2.75
N ASN A 45 10.23 -0.78 1.50
CA ASN A 45 9.30 -0.70 0.38
C ASN A 45 8.38 -1.93 0.36
N PHE A 46 7.19 -1.78 -0.24
CA PHE A 46 6.24 -2.88 -0.45
C PHE A 46 5.81 -3.64 0.82
N LEU A 47 5.80 -2.95 1.96
CA LEU A 47 5.19 -3.43 3.19
C LEU A 47 3.83 -2.78 3.44
N PRO A 48 2.83 -3.54 3.92
CA PRO A 48 1.63 -2.98 4.53
C PRO A 48 1.97 -2.04 5.68
N LYS A 49 1.14 -1.01 5.87
CA LYS A 49 1.38 0.02 6.90
C LYS A 49 1.48 -0.58 8.30
N ASN A 50 0.67 -1.58 8.64
CA ASN A 50 0.73 -2.26 9.93
C ASN A 50 2.08 -2.95 10.18
N ILE A 51 2.69 -3.54 9.15
CA ILE A 51 4.01 -4.18 9.28
C ILE A 51 5.09 -3.11 9.40
N TYR A 52 5.03 -2.08 8.54
CA TYR A 52 5.97 -0.96 8.59
C TYR A 52 5.95 -0.26 9.97
N ASP A 53 4.77 0.00 10.54
CA ASP A 53 4.65 0.68 11.84
C ASP A 53 5.26 -0.13 12.98
N LYS A 54 5.07 -1.46 12.97
CA LYS A 54 5.69 -2.39 13.90
C LYS A 54 7.23 -2.36 13.79
N LEU A 55 7.77 -2.36 12.56
CA LEU A 55 9.22 -2.28 12.32
C LEU A 55 9.83 -0.95 12.77
N MET A 56 9.11 0.14 12.58
CA MET A 56 9.59 1.48 12.96
C MET A 56 9.31 1.85 14.41
N ASN A 57 8.73 0.93 15.20
CA ASN A 57 8.31 1.16 16.58
C ASN A 57 7.43 2.43 16.74
N THR A 58 6.55 2.66 15.76
CA THR A 58 5.56 3.75 15.78
C THR A 58 4.19 3.21 16.17
N PRO A 59 3.31 4.01 16.80
CA PRO A 59 1.96 3.58 17.15
C PRO A 59 1.24 2.98 15.93
N PRO A 60 0.86 1.69 15.95
CA PRO A 60 0.27 1.05 14.78
C PRO A 60 -1.07 1.69 14.48
N ARG A 61 -1.25 2.14 13.24
CA ARG A 61 -2.57 2.61 12.78
C ARG A 61 -3.62 1.49 12.79
N GLY A 62 -3.19 0.23 12.77
CA GLY A 62 -4.04 -0.95 12.99
C GLY A 62 -4.74 -1.01 14.35
N ASN A 63 -4.35 -0.19 15.33
CA ASN A 63 -5.08 -0.06 16.59
C ASN A 63 -6.33 0.83 16.48
N SER A 64 -6.64 1.36 15.29
CA SER A 64 -7.87 2.10 15.04
C SER A 64 -9.11 1.30 15.42
N GLN A 65 -10.12 1.94 16.00
CA GLN A 65 -11.43 1.31 16.21
C GLN A 65 -12.23 1.15 14.92
N ASP A 66 -11.82 1.86 13.85
CA ASP A 66 -12.41 1.76 12.53
C ASP A 66 -11.76 0.61 11.73
N ASP A 67 -12.54 -0.44 11.46
CA ASP A 67 -12.12 -1.58 10.64
C ASP A 67 -11.73 -1.17 9.22
N PHE A 68 -12.32 -0.09 8.69
CA PHE A 68 -11.91 0.48 7.40
C PHE A 68 -10.51 1.09 7.42
N ILE A 69 -10.03 1.53 8.57
CA ILE A 69 -8.65 1.98 8.71
C ILE A 69 -7.74 0.77 8.92
N LYS A 70 -8.16 -0.20 9.75
CA LYS A 70 -7.34 -1.38 10.04
C LYS A 70 -7.06 -2.21 8.78
N CYS A 71 -8.06 -2.45 7.94
CA CYS A 71 -7.89 -3.30 6.77
C CYS A 71 -7.10 -2.59 5.65
N SER A 72 -7.24 -1.27 5.48
CA SER A 72 -6.37 -0.47 4.61
C SER A 72 -4.90 -0.55 5.06
N CYS A 73 -4.65 -0.62 6.37
CA CYS A 73 -3.30 -0.83 6.91
C CYS A 73 -2.73 -2.25 6.66
N CYS A 74 -3.55 -3.20 6.19
CA CYS A 74 -3.12 -4.54 5.76
C CYS A 74 -2.78 -4.61 4.27
N ALA A 75 -3.09 -3.56 3.50
CA ALA A 75 -2.81 -3.44 2.08
C ALA A 75 -1.59 -2.56 1.78
N LEU A 76 -1.17 -2.55 0.51
CA LEU A 76 -0.22 -1.56 -0.01
C LEU A 76 -0.98 -0.32 -0.48
N SER A 77 -0.59 0.85 0.03
CA SER A 77 -1.07 2.14 -0.44
C SER A 77 -0.41 2.51 -1.76
N MET A 78 -1.23 2.76 -2.78
CA MET A 78 -0.83 3.18 -4.12
C MET A 78 -1.69 4.33 -4.64
N PHE A 79 -1.29 4.86 -5.79
CA PHE A 79 -1.99 5.92 -6.51
C PHE A 79 -2.22 5.54 -7.98
N ASP A 80 -3.31 6.00 -8.55
CA ASP A 80 -3.68 5.79 -9.96
C ASP A 80 -2.91 6.69 -10.94
N SER A 81 -2.27 7.74 -10.42
CA SER A 81 -1.58 8.76 -11.21
C SER A 81 -0.40 9.33 -10.44
N LEU A 82 0.62 9.77 -11.20
CA LEU A 82 1.81 10.43 -10.66
C LEU A 82 1.43 11.76 -9.97
N GLU A 83 0.52 12.50 -10.59
CA GLU A 83 0.02 13.78 -10.14
C GLU A 83 -0.64 13.65 -8.76
N LYS A 84 -1.50 12.65 -8.55
CA LYS A 84 -2.16 12.42 -7.26
C LYS A 84 -1.19 11.97 -6.18
N ALA A 85 -0.19 11.14 -6.53
CA ALA A 85 0.88 10.77 -5.61
C ALA A 85 1.67 12.01 -5.14
N ARG A 86 2.00 12.94 -6.05
CA ARG A 86 2.70 14.19 -5.72
C ARG A 86 1.83 15.14 -4.91
N GLU A 87 0.61 15.40 -5.38
CA GLU A 87 -0.35 16.30 -4.74
C GLU A 87 -0.54 15.89 -3.28
N LYS A 88 -0.83 14.60 -3.04
CA LYS A 88 -1.04 14.07 -1.69
C LYS A 88 0.18 14.21 -0.79
N PHE A 89 1.39 13.97 -1.31
CA PHE A 89 2.61 14.13 -0.53
C PHE A 89 2.90 15.60 -0.23
N SER A 90 2.69 16.48 -1.21
CA SER A 90 2.94 17.92 -1.11
C SER A 90 2.06 18.58 -0.05
N GLY A 91 0.85 18.08 0.15
CA GLY A 91 -0.09 18.58 1.17
C GLY A 91 0.29 18.24 2.61
N PHE A 92 1.33 17.43 2.84
CA PHE A 92 1.81 17.13 4.19
C PHE A 92 2.78 18.18 4.72
N THR A 93 2.73 18.40 6.04
CA THR A 93 3.71 19.24 6.73
C THR A 93 5.09 18.59 6.70
N SER A 94 6.16 19.39 6.84
CA SER A 94 7.54 18.88 6.89
C SER A 94 7.74 17.81 7.96
N ARG A 95 7.06 17.93 9.11
CA ARG A 95 7.06 16.92 10.17
C ARG A 95 6.48 15.59 9.69
N VAL A 96 5.37 15.60 8.98
CA VAL A 96 4.74 14.39 8.43
C VAL A 96 5.61 13.78 7.34
N LYS A 97 6.16 14.59 6.43
CA LYS A 97 7.11 14.11 5.40
C LYS A 97 8.32 13.41 6.02
N LEU A 98 8.90 13.99 7.09
CA LEU A 98 10.02 13.39 7.82
C LEU A 98 9.63 12.05 8.47
N MET A 99 8.44 11.95 9.06
CA MET A 99 7.95 10.70 9.67
C MET A 99 7.66 9.60 8.62
N LEU A 100 7.21 9.99 7.42
CA LEU A 100 6.98 9.04 6.32
C LEU A 100 8.29 8.52 5.74
N GLY A 101 9.32 9.37 5.63
CA GLY A 101 10.67 8.98 5.23
C GLY A 101 10.85 8.57 3.76
N TYR A 102 9.77 8.48 2.97
CA TYR A 102 9.86 8.20 1.54
C TYR A 102 10.58 9.31 0.80
N THR A 103 11.42 8.94 -0.15
CA THR A 103 12.28 9.88 -0.89
C THR A 103 11.94 9.95 -2.37
N HIS A 104 11.20 8.98 -2.91
CA HIS A 104 10.93 8.85 -4.34
C HIS A 104 9.51 8.35 -4.61
N ILE A 105 9.09 8.48 -5.87
CA ILE A 105 7.92 7.81 -6.42
C ILE A 105 8.43 6.68 -7.32
N ALA A 106 7.85 5.50 -7.12
CA ALA A 106 8.01 4.36 -8.01
C ALA A 106 6.72 4.12 -8.79
N GLU A 107 6.84 3.64 -10.03
CA GLU A 107 5.71 3.24 -10.87
C GLU A 107 5.83 1.76 -11.24
N GLY A 108 4.70 1.12 -11.48
CA GLY A 108 4.62 -0.25 -11.99
C GLY A 108 3.25 -0.55 -12.56
N GLU A 109 3.11 -1.69 -13.24
CA GLU A 109 1.82 -2.20 -13.71
C GLU A 109 1.33 -3.28 -12.74
N ILE A 110 0.10 -3.11 -12.25
CA ILE A 110 -0.66 -4.13 -11.54
C ILE A 110 -1.52 -4.85 -12.58
N VAL A 111 -1.53 -6.18 -12.54
CA VAL A 111 -2.41 -7.02 -13.35
C VAL A 111 -3.30 -7.89 -12.47
N GLU A 112 -4.30 -8.54 -13.07
CA GLU A 112 -5.32 -9.35 -12.40
C GLU A 112 -4.74 -10.53 -11.59
N ALA A 113 -3.54 -10.99 -11.96
CA ALA A 113 -2.82 -12.04 -11.25
C ALA A 113 -2.07 -11.55 -10.00
N ASP A 114 -1.93 -10.25 -9.79
CA ASP A 114 -1.11 -9.69 -8.70
C ASP A 114 -1.86 -9.59 -7.37
N GLY A 115 -3.17 -9.44 -7.42
CA GLY A 115 -3.98 -9.18 -6.24
C GLY A 115 -5.33 -8.58 -6.60
N ILE A 116 -6.01 -8.09 -5.56
CA ILE A 116 -7.23 -7.28 -5.70
C ILE A 116 -6.96 -5.86 -5.22
N ILE A 117 -7.67 -4.90 -5.81
CA ILE A 117 -7.57 -3.49 -5.48
C ILE A 117 -8.89 -2.96 -4.92
N SER A 118 -8.82 -1.97 -4.05
CA SER A 118 -9.99 -1.18 -3.67
C SER A 118 -10.46 -0.28 -4.82
N ASP A 119 -11.65 0.29 -4.68
CA ASP A 119 -12.02 1.44 -5.48
C ASP A 119 -11.02 2.58 -5.31
N ILE A 120 -10.80 3.33 -6.38
CA ILE A 120 -9.91 4.49 -6.38
C ILE A 120 -10.67 5.68 -5.78
N LYS A 121 -10.14 6.25 -4.69
CA LYS A 121 -10.72 7.42 -4.02
C LYS A 121 -9.69 8.55 -3.98
N ASN A 122 -9.97 9.66 -4.66
CA ASN A 122 -9.05 10.80 -4.79
C ASN A 122 -7.65 10.38 -5.27
N GLY A 123 -7.62 9.45 -6.22
CA GLY A 123 -6.41 8.87 -6.78
C GLY A 123 -5.70 7.86 -5.89
N HIS A 124 -6.15 7.60 -4.66
CA HIS A 124 -5.59 6.57 -3.78
C HIS A 124 -6.32 5.25 -3.94
N LEU A 125 -5.57 4.14 -3.88
CA LEU A 125 -6.10 2.79 -3.84
C LEU A 125 -5.27 1.90 -2.90
N ASP A 126 -5.93 0.90 -2.34
CA ASP A 126 -5.31 -0.17 -1.57
C ASP A 126 -5.13 -1.40 -2.47
N VAL A 127 -3.95 -2.02 -2.41
CA VAL A 127 -3.63 -3.25 -3.15
C VAL A 127 -3.37 -4.40 -2.17
N PHE A 128 -4.20 -5.43 -2.24
CA PHE A 128 -4.05 -6.68 -1.52
C PHE A 128 -3.39 -7.72 -2.43
N GLU A 129 -2.08 -7.85 -2.28
CA GLU A 129 -1.24 -8.75 -3.07
C GLU A 129 -1.60 -10.23 -2.80
N TYR A 130 -1.63 -11.06 -3.85
CA TYR A 130 -1.79 -12.50 -3.71
C TYR A 130 -0.51 -13.18 -3.21
N GLU A 131 -0.68 -14.32 -2.55
CA GLU A 131 0.43 -15.14 -2.05
C GLU A 131 1.35 -15.56 -3.21
N GLY A 132 2.67 -15.38 -3.02
CA GLY A 132 3.68 -15.69 -4.04
C GLY A 132 3.97 -14.56 -5.04
N ILE A 133 3.18 -13.48 -5.04
CA ILE A 133 3.48 -12.28 -5.84
C ILE A 133 4.53 -11.43 -5.12
N GLU A 134 5.41 -10.79 -5.92
CA GLU A 134 6.45 -9.88 -5.46
C GLU A 134 6.40 -8.57 -6.27
N LEU A 135 5.44 -7.70 -5.93
CA LEU A 135 5.19 -6.43 -6.62
C LEU A 135 6.42 -5.54 -6.75
N LYS A 136 7.38 -5.62 -5.81
CA LYS A 136 8.64 -4.88 -5.88
C LYS A 136 9.42 -5.14 -7.18
N LEU A 137 9.27 -6.32 -7.79
CA LEU A 137 9.95 -6.70 -9.03
C LEU A 137 9.33 -6.04 -10.27
N LYS A 138 8.11 -5.51 -10.14
CA LYS A 138 7.34 -4.86 -11.21
C LYS A 138 7.44 -3.34 -11.18
N PHE A 139 8.06 -2.78 -10.15
CA PHE A 139 8.12 -1.35 -9.93
C PHE A 139 9.54 -0.82 -10.13
N GLN A 140 9.62 0.41 -10.64
CA GLN A 140 10.87 1.15 -10.83
C GLN A 140 10.74 2.56 -10.28
N ILE A 141 11.83 3.09 -9.73
CA ILE A 141 11.89 4.49 -9.28
C ILE A 141 11.91 5.40 -10.49
N ILE A 142 11.03 6.41 -10.52
CA ILE A 142 10.92 7.34 -11.66
C ILE A 142 11.26 8.79 -11.32
N THR A 143 11.08 9.22 -10.07
CA THR A 143 11.37 10.60 -9.68
C THR A 143 11.54 10.73 -8.16
N PRO A 144 12.37 11.66 -7.69
CA PRO A 144 12.37 12.09 -6.29
C PRO A 144 11.03 12.74 -5.85
N LEU A 145 10.72 12.59 -4.56
CA LEU A 145 9.70 13.34 -3.82
C LEU A 145 10.37 14.61 -3.25
N ASN A 146 10.22 15.72 -3.97
CA ASN A 146 10.68 17.04 -3.53
C ASN A 146 9.59 17.74 -2.71
#